data_AF-A0A1V9HDF4-F1
#
_entry.id   AF-A0A1V9HDF4-F1
#
_cell.length_a   1.000
_cell.length_b   1.000
_cell.length_c   1.000
_cell.angle_alpha   90.00
_cell.angle_beta   90.00
_cell.angle_gamma   90.00
#
_symmetry.space_group_name_H-M   'P 1'
#
loop_
_entity.id
_entity.type
_entity.pdbx_description
1 polymer ?
#
loop_
_entity_poly.entity_id
_entity_poly.type
_entity_poly.pdbx_seq_one_letter_code
_entity_poly.pdbx_strand_id
1 'polypeptide(L)'
;MIPQLIHLTAPTKQLLWEERRICDRLQRLLPGWTCYVWDDADNAELMRRAFPEFAARYEQIRFGVMKADIARCAYMHAHGGFYFDTDYKLLRPLDAQVLS
;
A
#
# COMPACT_ATOMS: atom_id res chain seq x y z
N MET A 1 -0.23 16.91 8.83
CA MET A 1 -1.49 16.50 8.17
C MET A 1 -1.22 15.21 7.42
N ILE A 2 -2.04 14.17 7.60
CA ILE A 2 -1.84 12.88 6.91
C ILE A 2 -2.36 13.01 5.47
N PRO A 3 -1.55 12.71 4.43
CA PRO A 3 -2.02 12.75 3.04
C PRO A 3 -3.21 11.83 2.79
N GLN A 4 -4.13 12.25 1.90
CA GLN A 4 -5.29 11.45 1.48
C GLN A 4 -4.90 10.39 0.44
N LEU A 5 -3.94 9.56 0.82
CA LEU A 5 -3.29 8.55 0.00
C LEU A 5 -3.43 7.19 0.66
N ILE A 6 -3.84 6.20 -0.13
CA ILE A 6 -3.98 4.82 0.31
C ILE A 6 -3.02 3.95 -0.48
N HIS A 7 -2.25 3.14 0.24
CA HIS A 7 -1.35 2.14 -0.30
C HIS A 7 -1.90 0.75 0.02
N LEU A 8 -2.04 -0.08 -1.01
CA LEU A 8 -2.23 -1.52 -0.87
C LEU A 8 -1.11 -2.22 -1.63
N THR A 9 -0.81 -3.45 -1.29
CA THR A 9 0.18 -4.23 -2.04
C THR A 9 -0.27 -5.65 -2.25
N ALA A 10 0.04 -6.16 -3.44
CA ALA A 10 -0.23 -7.53 -3.86
C ALA A 10 0.93 -7.98 -4.76
N PRO A 11 1.16 -9.28 -4.98
CA PRO A 11 2.28 -9.73 -5.84
C PRO A 11 2.19 -9.17 -7.27
N THR A 12 0.98 -8.95 -7.78
CA THR A 12 0.72 -8.33 -9.09
C THR A 12 -0.47 -7.38 -9.01
N LYS A 13 -0.62 -6.48 -9.99
CA LYS A 13 -1.83 -5.65 -10.14
C LYS A 13 -3.08 -6.44 -10.57
N GLN A 14 -2.94 -7.71 -10.94
CA GLN A 14 -4.08 -8.60 -11.21
C GLN A 14 -4.58 -9.19 -9.89
N LEU A 15 -5.40 -8.41 -9.18
CA LEU A 15 -5.98 -8.81 -7.91
C LEU A 15 -6.95 -10.00 -8.04
N LEU A 16 -7.16 -10.74 -6.95
CA LEU A 16 -8.26 -11.70 -6.83
C LEU A 16 -9.60 -10.96 -6.78
N TRP A 17 -10.71 -11.68 -6.98
CA TRP A 17 -12.03 -11.03 -7.02
C TRP A 17 -12.45 -10.49 -5.65
N GLU A 18 -12.02 -11.16 -4.57
CA GLU A 18 -12.20 -10.72 -3.19
C GLU A 18 -11.48 -9.40 -2.94
N GLU A 19 -10.20 -9.34 -3.31
CA GLU A 19 -9.34 -8.16 -3.17
C GLU A 19 -9.88 -6.97 -3.97
N ARG A 20 -10.33 -7.21 -5.22
CA ARG A 20 -11.02 -6.19 -6.02
C ARG A 20 -12.26 -5.65 -5.29
N ARG A 21 -13.09 -6.53 -4.74
CA ARG A 21 -14.30 -6.13 -4.00
C ARG A 21 -13.98 -5.28 -2.77
N ILE A 22 -12.87 -5.58 -2.09
CA ILE A 22 -12.37 -4.79 -0.96
C ILE A 22 -11.88 -3.41 -1.44
N CYS A 23 -11.04 -3.36 -2.48
CA CYS A 23 -10.55 -2.11 -3.07
C CYS A 23 -11.69 -1.22 -3.57
N ASP A 24 -12.68 -1.79 -4.25
CA ASP A 24 -13.86 -1.05 -4.73
C ASP A 24 -14.69 -0.47 -3.60
N ARG A 25 -14.79 -1.20 -2.47
CA ARG A 25 -15.48 -0.69 -1.28
C ARG A 25 -14.71 0.46 -0.66
N LEU A 26 -13.39 0.32 -0.57
CA LEU A 26 -12.51 1.34 -0.02
C LEU A 26 -12.63 2.65 -0.81
N GLN A 27 -12.56 2.58 -2.14
CA GLN A 27 -12.72 3.75 -3.02
C GLN A 27 -14.10 4.40 -2.87
N ARG A 28 -15.17 3.60 -2.70
CA ARG A 28 -16.52 4.13 -2.47
C ARG A 28 -16.69 4.83 -1.12
N LEU A 29 -16.02 4.35 -0.07
CA LEU A 29 -16.06 4.97 1.26
C LEU A 29 -15.16 6.21 1.36
N LEU A 30 -14.15 6.31 0.48
CA LEU A 30 -13.16 7.37 0.48
C LEU A 30 -13.04 8.02 -0.92
N PRO A 31 -14.12 8.63 -1.45
CA PRO A 31 -14.17 9.07 -2.86
C PRO A 31 -13.17 10.19 -3.21
N GLY A 32 -12.68 10.94 -2.22
CA GLY A 32 -11.65 11.97 -2.41
C GLY A 32 -10.22 11.47 -2.23
N TRP A 33 -10.02 10.21 -1.87
CA TRP A 33 -8.70 9.64 -1.61
C TRP A 33 -8.13 8.98 -2.87
N THR A 34 -6.82 9.07 -3.03
CA THR A 34 -6.11 8.38 -4.10
C THR A 34 -5.68 7.00 -3.61
N CYS A 35 -5.97 5.96 -4.38
CA CYS A 35 -5.66 4.57 -4.06
C CYS A 35 -4.60 4.02 -5.01
N TYR A 36 -3.49 3.53 -4.46
CA TYR A 36 -2.41 2.90 -5.22
C TYR A 36 -2.25 1.45 -4.79
N VAL A 37 -2.32 0.55 -5.77
CA VAL A 37 -1.98 -0.87 -5.62
C VAL A 37 -0.56 -1.07 -6.14
N TRP A 38 0.35 -1.37 -5.23
CA TRP A 38 1.77 -1.61 -5.50
C TRP A 38 2.01 -3.09 -5.73
N ASP A 39 2.56 -3.45 -6.89
CA ASP A 39 3.05 -4.79 -7.14
C ASP A 39 4.52 -4.98 -6.71
N ASP A 40 5.01 -6.22 -6.78
CA ASP A 40 6.39 -6.55 -6.42
C ASP A 40 7.42 -5.75 -7.24
N ALA A 41 7.11 -5.40 -8.49
CA ALA A 41 8.00 -4.61 -9.34
C ALA A 41 7.99 -3.13 -8.95
N ASP A 42 6.82 -2.56 -8.66
CA ASP A 42 6.69 -1.20 -8.14
C ASP A 42 7.45 -1.07 -6.81
N ASN A 43 7.36 -2.08 -5.95
CA ASN A 43 8.06 -2.10 -4.66
C ASN A 43 9.57 -2.17 -4.81
N ALA A 44 10.06 -3.03 -5.70
CA ALA A 44 11.49 -3.10 -6.00
C ALA A 44 12.01 -1.75 -6.55
N GLU A 45 11.22 -1.09 -7.40
CA GLU A 45 11.58 0.22 -7.94
C GLU A 45 11.57 1.32 -6.88
N LEU A 46 10.57 1.33 -5.99
CA LEU A 46 10.54 2.24 -4.85
C LEU A 46 11.79 2.07 -3.99
N MET A 47 12.18 0.82 -3.69
CA MET A 47 13.38 0.53 -2.91
C MET A 47 14.66 0.99 -3.62
N ARG A 48 14.80 0.77 -4.93
CA ARG A 48 15.95 1.27 -5.71
C ARG A 48 16.05 2.79 -5.70
N ARG A 49 14.92 3.50 -5.74
CA ARG A 49 14.88 4.96 -5.82
C ARG A 49 15.02 5.65 -4.47
N ALA A 50 14.32 5.17 -3.45
CA ALA A 50 14.24 5.81 -2.15
C ALA A 50 15.26 5.26 -1.14
N PHE A 51 15.72 4.02 -1.32
CA PHE A 51 16.58 3.30 -0.39
C PHE A 51 17.68 2.48 -1.12
N PRO A 52 18.48 3.12 -2.00
CA PRO A 52 19.42 2.42 -2.87
C PRO A 52 20.43 1.56 -2.10
N GLU A 53 20.81 1.94 -0.88
CA GLU A 53 21.72 1.19 -0.01
C GLU A 53 21.14 -0.13 0.49
N PHE A 54 19.81 -0.29 0.48
CA PHE A 54 19.10 -1.50 0.90
C PHE A 54 18.51 -2.30 -0.26
N ALA A 55 18.41 -1.71 -1.46
CA ALA A 55 17.72 -2.30 -2.61
C ALA A 55 18.20 -3.73 -2.96
N ALA A 56 19.51 -3.94 -3.03
CA ALA A 56 20.06 -5.26 -3.34
C ALA A 56 19.71 -6.32 -2.28
N ARG A 57 19.70 -5.96 -0.99
CA ARG A 57 19.31 -6.87 0.10
C ARG A 57 17.81 -7.13 0.09
N TYR A 58 17.02 -6.10 -0.19
CA TYR A 58 15.57 -6.21 -0.34
C TYR A 58 15.20 -7.19 -1.46
N GLU A 59 15.84 -7.09 -2.62
CA GLU A 59 15.59 -7.97 -3.77
C GLU A 59 15.89 -9.44 -3.47
N GLN A 60 16.92 -9.72 -2.65
CA GLN A 60 17.30 -11.06 -2.20
C GLN A 60 16.29 -11.72 -1.24
N ILE A 61 15.33 -10.97 -0.69
CA ILE A 61 14.31 -11.54 0.18
C ILE A 61 13.41 -12.49 -0.64
N ARG A 62 13.36 -13.76 -0.20
CA ARG A 62 12.65 -14.83 -0.91
C ARG A 62 11.13 -14.68 -0.88
N PHE A 63 10.57 -14.23 0.25
CA PHE A 63 9.13 -14.24 0.46
C PHE A 63 8.53 -12.86 0.22
N GLY A 64 7.57 -12.77 -0.72
CA GLY A 64 6.88 -11.51 -1.06
C GLY A 64 6.20 -10.84 0.13
N VAL A 65 5.63 -11.62 1.05
CA VAL A 65 5.02 -11.08 2.28
C VAL A 65 6.02 -10.31 3.15
N MET A 66 7.26 -10.81 3.28
CA MET A 66 8.31 -10.10 4.02
C MET A 66 8.78 -8.83 3.30
N LYS A 67 8.74 -8.86 1.96
CA LYS A 67 8.98 -7.66 1.13
C LYS A 67 7.88 -6.62 1.36
N ALA A 68 6.61 -7.02 1.39
CA ALA A 68 5.47 -6.15 1.69
C ALA A 68 5.57 -5.51 3.10
N ASP A 69 6.06 -6.24 4.10
CA ASP A 69 6.31 -5.71 5.45
C ASP A 69 7.35 -4.58 5.49
N ILE A 70 8.32 -4.60 4.58
CA ILE A 70 9.28 -3.51 4.42
C ILE A 70 8.67 -2.39 3.56
N ALA A 71 8.00 -2.76 2.47
CA ALA A 71 7.41 -1.80 1.53
C ALA A 71 6.37 -0.89 2.20
N ARG A 72 5.55 -1.41 3.14
CA ARG A 72 4.61 -0.57 3.91
C ARG A 72 5.32 0.57 4.65
N CYS A 73 6.49 0.31 5.24
CA CYS A 73 7.29 1.33 5.90
C CYS A 73 7.90 2.31 4.87
N ALA A 74 8.33 1.79 3.72
CA ALA A 74 8.84 2.59 2.61
C ALA A 74 7.79 3.60 2.09
N TYR A 75 6.52 3.18 1.94
CA TYR A 75 5.44 4.09 1.54
C TYR A 75 5.25 5.22 2.55
N MET A 76 5.21 4.89 3.85
CA MET A 76 4.99 5.89 4.89
C MET A 76 6.13 6.91 4.94
N HIS A 77 7.37 6.47 4.71
CA HIS A 77 8.51 7.36 4.64
C HIS A 77 8.50 8.24 3.37
N ALA A 78 8.25 7.65 2.20
CA ALA A 78 8.37 8.35 0.92
C ALA A 78 7.14 9.23 0.58
N HIS A 79 5.95 8.82 1.03
CA HIS A 79 4.68 9.41 0.60
C HIS A 79 3.74 9.77 1.76
N GLY A 80 3.89 9.13 2.92
CA GLY A 80 2.91 9.22 4.01
C GLY A 80 1.60 8.50 3.65
N GLY A 81 0.48 8.95 4.23
CA GLY A 81 -0.85 8.38 3.96
C GLY A 81 -1.18 7.20 4.86
N PHE A 82 -1.99 6.28 4.32
CA PHE A 82 -2.44 5.06 5.00
C PHE A 82 -2.07 3.82 4.19
N TYR A 83 -1.76 2.75 4.89
CA TYR A 83 -1.60 1.42 4.30
C TYR A 83 -2.75 0.52 4.75
N PHE A 84 -3.31 -0.25 3.83
CA PHE A 84 -4.25 -1.33 4.11
C PHE A 84 -3.83 -2.59 3.38
N ASP A 85 -3.92 -3.74 4.06
CA ASP A 85 -3.82 -5.04 3.39
C ASP A 85 -5.02 -5.23 2.45
N THR A 86 -4.85 -6.00 1.37
CA THR A 86 -5.89 -6.23 0.35
C THR A 86 -7.09 -7.03 0.85
N ASP A 87 -7.02 -7.56 2.07
CA ASP A 87 -8.08 -8.28 2.77
C ASP A 87 -8.76 -7.46 3.88
N TYR A 88 -8.39 -6.19 4.08
CA TYR A 88 -8.97 -5.34 5.13
C TYR A 88 -10.23 -4.61 4.66
N LYS A 89 -11.33 -4.85 5.38
CA LYS A 89 -12.61 -4.19 5.11
C LYS A 89 -12.78 -2.92 5.95
N LEU A 90 -12.70 -1.77 5.29
CA LEU A 90 -13.09 -0.50 5.93
C LEU A 90 -14.62 -0.47 6.20
N LEU A 91 -14.99 -0.16 7.44
CA LEU A 91 -16.38 -0.16 7.89
C LEU A 91 -17.04 1.22 7.83
N ARG A 92 -16.27 2.29 8.04
CA ARG A 92 -16.69 3.70 8.01
C ARG A 92 -15.61 4.55 7.36
N PRO A 93 -15.94 5.73 6.78
CA PRO A 93 -14.95 6.65 6.24
C PRO A 93 -13.91 7.10 7.28
N LEU A 94 -12.73 7.52 6.80
CA LEU A 94 -11.68 8.17 7.58
C LEU A 94 -11.99 9.66 7.69
N ASP A 95 -12.97 9.98 8.53
CA ASP A 95 -13.39 11.36 8.80
C ASP A 95 -12.51 12.04 9.85
N ALA A 96 -12.77 13.32 10.10
CA ALA A 96 -12.01 14.11 11.05
C ALA A 96 -12.00 13.53 12.48
N GLN A 97 -13.00 12.73 12.86
CA GLN A 97 -13.03 12.09 14.19
C GLN A 97 -12.06 10.91 14.28
N VAL A 98 -11.78 10.23 13.15
CA VAL A 98 -10.79 9.16 13.09
C VAL A 98 -9.36 9.72 12.99
N LEU A 99 -9.23 10.90 12.36
CA LEU A 99 -7.93 11.50 12.04
C LEU A 99 -7.43 12.53 13.06
N SER A 100 -8.25 12.90 14.04
CA SER A 100 -7.90 13.78 15.17
C SER A 100 -7.19 13.02 16.29
#